data_AF-A0A0V1HB56-F1
#
_entry.id   AF-A0A0V1HB56-F1
#
_cell.length_a   1.000
_cell.length_b   1.000
_cell.length_c   1.000
_cell.angle_alpha   90.00
_cell.angle_beta   90.00
_cell.angle_gamma   90.00
#
_symmetry.space_group_name_H-M   'P 1'
#
loop_
_entity.id
_entity.type
_entity.pdbx_description
1 polymer ?
#
loop_
_entity_poly.entity_id
_entity_poly.type
_entity_poly.pdbx_seq_one_letter_code
_entity_poly.pdbx_strand_id
1 'polypeptide(L)'
;MIHLALFRRLNLLKLLSRKANMCTERHCEVLEVVRRCVPKLDASSRKGQNGRICVIGGSYQYTGAPYFAAISALKTGADLSFVICAPEAGQAIKAYSPELIVFPVLTQDAFAEVQEEVLSRVDVIIIGPGIGRRAELVPFILRIVCEMARTGMPIVVDADGLNAVMTNLDAIRGLKNIVMTPNATEFDRLFKAEFEGRVIVTEDTLGAVKLLAAKLQNVTIVRKGPTDIISDGIHVLECAEPCSLRRCGGQGDVLSGVLGTFLHWTRRNSELFVESNSGGAQYTPTLVAAYGACRLTRESSRCAFERHRRGMVASDMVREIPQCFTRIFPDLQPPSTSSRSGSGGEEVMHEKYAGSIVLLRVGNLTKHGLLGSIGRSLGGHFQAVVVCLHILLVSIGCVEEEEAEAEGRNRHRK
;
A
#
# COMPACT_ATOMS: atom_id res chain seq x y z
N MET A 1 -4.00 -45.57 -4.73
CA MET A 1 -3.30 -44.31 -5.06
C MET A 1 -4.21 -43.08 -5.07
N ILE A 2 -5.46 -43.16 -5.57
CA ILE A 2 -6.40 -42.03 -5.68
C ILE A 2 -6.76 -41.41 -4.30
N HIS A 3 -6.98 -42.24 -3.26
CA HIS A 3 -7.28 -41.77 -1.90
C HIS A 3 -6.16 -40.92 -1.27
N LEU A 4 -4.89 -41.21 -1.57
CA LEU A 4 -3.75 -40.47 -1.03
C LEU A 4 -3.60 -39.09 -1.71
N ALA A 5 -3.93 -39.02 -3.00
CA ALA A 5 -3.94 -37.76 -3.75
C ALA A 5 -5.08 -36.83 -3.30
N LEU A 6 -6.29 -37.38 -3.08
CA LEU A 6 -7.44 -36.62 -2.58
C LEU A 6 -7.19 -36.08 -1.15
N PHE A 7 -6.61 -36.90 -0.28
CA PHE A 7 -6.26 -36.51 1.09
C PHE A 7 -5.19 -35.41 1.12
N ARG A 8 -4.16 -35.50 0.27
CA ARG A 8 -3.15 -34.43 0.09
C ARG A 8 -3.78 -33.13 -0.42
N ARG A 9 -4.72 -33.21 -1.37
CA ARG A 9 -5.41 -32.03 -1.94
C ARG A 9 -6.34 -31.36 -0.92
N LEU A 10 -7.05 -32.12 -0.10
CA LEU A 10 -7.87 -31.61 1.01
C LEU A 10 -7.04 -30.96 2.12
N ASN A 11 -5.89 -31.54 2.48
CA ASN A 11 -4.98 -30.94 3.45
C ASN A 11 -4.32 -29.67 2.91
N LEU A 12 -3.99 -29.63 1.61
CA LEU A 12 -3.50 -28.43 0.95
C LEU A 12 -4.55 -27.32 0.96
N LEU A 13 -5.81 -27.62 0.64
CA LEU A 13 -6.91 -26.65 0.70
C LEU A 13 -7.16 -26.13 2.13
N LYS A 14 -7.11 -26.99 3.14
CA LYS A 14 -7.20 -26.57 4.56
C LYS A 14 -6.02 -25.70 4.98
N LEU A 15 -4.80 -26.01 4.52
CA LEU A 15 -3.61 -25.22 4.78
C LEU A 15 -3.68 -23.85 4.10
N LEU A 16 -4.13 -23.80 2.84
CA LEU A 16 -4.34 -22.57 2.09
C LEU A 16 -5.44 -21.71 2.71
N SER A 17 -6.55 -22.30 3.13
CA SER A 17 -7.63 -21.59 3.84
C SER A 17 -7.16 -21.05 5.19
N ARG A 18 -6.39 -21.81 5.96
CA ARG A 18 -5.78 -21.32 7.21
C ARG A 18 -4.80 -20.18 6.97
N LYS A 19 -3.94 -20.30 5.93
CA LYS A 19 -2.98 -19.26 5.56
C LYS A 19 -3.69 -17.98 5.09
N ALA A 20 -4.78 -18.12 4.34
CA ALA A 20 -5.61 -17.01 3.89
C ALA A 20 -6.30 -16.30 5.08
N ASN A 21 -6.92 -17.04 6.00
CA ASN A 21 -7.57 -16.47 7.18
C ASN A 21 -6.58 -15.72 8.08
N MET A 22 -5.40 -16.32 8.32
CA MET A 22 -4.35 -15.69 9.12
C MET A 22 -3.73 -14.45 8.46
N CYS A 23 -3.71 -14.39 7.12
CA CYS A 23 -3.29 -13.21 6.37
C CYS A 23 -4.31 -12.07 6.55
N THR A 24 -5.60 -12.38 6.36
CA THR A 24 -6.70 -11.42 6.53
C THR A 24 -6.80 -10.88 7.95
N GLU A 25 -6.59 -11.71 8.98
CA GLU A 25 -6.57 -11.27 10.38
C GLU A 25 -5.44 -10.26 10.64
N ARG A 26 -4.21 -10.56 10.19
CA ARG A 26 -3.07 -9.63 10.31
C ARG A 26 -3.27 -8.32 9.55
N HIS A 27 -3.92 -8.37 8.39
CA HIS A 27 -4.27 -7.16 7.62
C HIS A 27 -5.20 -6.25 8.40
N CYS A 28 -6.26 -6.82 8.98
CA CYS A 28 -7.20 -6.07 9.82
C CYS A 28 -6.48 -5.46 11.03
N GLU A 29 -5.62 -6.23 11.71
CA GLU A 29 -4.84 -5.75 12.86
C GLU A 29 -3.94 -4.55 12.51
N VAL A 30 -3.11 -4.66 11.47
CA VAL A 30 -2.21 -3.56 11.07
C VAL A 30 -3.02 -2.34 10.65
N LEU A 31 -4.09 -2.52 9.88
CA LEU A 31 -4.92 -1.41 9.41
C LEU A 31 -5.57 -0.64 10.57
N GLU A 32 -6.00 -1.33 11.63
CA GLU A 32 -6.50 -0.68 12.85
C GLU A 32 -5.40 0.14 13.55
N VAL A 33 -4.16 -0.36 13.58
CA VAL A 33 -3.03 0.43 14.10
C VAL A 33 -2.79 1.67 13.24
N VAL A 34 -2.84 1.55 11.90
CA VAL A 34 -2.74 2.70 10.98
C VAL A 34 -3.83 3.72 11.30
N ARG A 35 -5.10 3.29 11.42
CA ARG A 35 -6.24 4.17 11.71
C ARG A 35 -6.05 4.95 13.02
N ARG A 36 -5.50 4.30 14.05
CA ARG A 36 -5.20 4.96 15.34
C ARG A 36 -4.08 5.99 15.26
N CYS A 37 -3.18 5.87 14.28
CA CYS A 37 -2.10 6.85 14.07
C CYS A 37 -2.56 8.09 13.31
N VAL A 38 -3.62 7.98 12.48
CA VAL A 38 -4.15 9.12 11.71
C VAL A 38 -4.68 10.18 12.69
N PRO A 39 -4.19 11.44 12.60
CA PRO A 39 -4.62 12.50 13.50
C PRO A 39 -6.07 12.86 13.23
N LYS A 40 -6.84 13.08 14.30
CA LYS A 40 -8.17 13.67 14.19
C LYS A 40 -8.06 15.15 13.86
N LEU A 41 -8.92 15.62 12.96
CA LEU A 41 -9.06 17.05 12.72
C LEU A 41 -9.79 17.69 13.90
N ASP A 42 -9.14 18.66 14.53
CA ASP A 42 -9.65 19.40 15.68
C ASP A 42 -9.50 20.91 15.44
N ALA A 43 -10.45 21.69 15.95
CA ALA A 43 -10.46 23.14 15.82
C ALA A 43 -9.27 23.81 16.55
N SER A 44 -8.66 23.13 17.53
CA SER A 44 -7.47 23.62 18.23
C SER A 44 -6.15 23.35 17.50
N SER A 45 -6.17 22.54 16.43
CA SER A 45 -4.98 22.15 15.68
C SER A 45 -4.33 23.35 15.00
N ARG A 46 -2.99 23.41 15.08
CA ARG A 46 -2.17 24.47 14.47
C ARG A 46 -1.48 23.97 13.22
N LYS A 47 -1.29 24.87 12.26
CA LYS A 47 -0.54 24.60 11.03
C LYS A 47 0.83 23.99 11.34
N GLY A 48 1.10 22.84 10.71
CA GLY A 48 2.33 22.09 10.83
C GLY A 48 2.30 20.97 11.87
N GLN A 49 1.19 20.76 12.60
CA GLN A 49 1.09 19.65 13.55
C GLN A 49 0.81 18.30 12.87
N ASN A 50 0.15 18.31 11.70
CA ASN A 50 -0.18 17.10 10.94
C ASN A 50 0.88 16.74 9.90
N GLY A 51 2.02 17.42 9.91
CA GLY A 51 3.23 17.00 9.21
C GLY A 51 3.75 18.06 8.25
N ARG A 52 5.07 18.23 8.32
CA ARG A 52 5.87 19.07 7.44
C ARG A 52 6.80 18.17 6.66
N ILE A 53 6.45 17.87 5.42
CA ILE A 53 7.13 16.86 4.61
C ILE A 53 8.10 17.54 3.65
N CYS A 54 9.35 17.08 3.59
CA CYS A 54 10.36 17.60 2.68
C CYS A 54 10.71 16.59 1.60
N VAL A 55 10.50 16.94 0.34
CA VAL A 55 10.96 16.15 -0.82
C VAL A 55 12.28 16.74 -1.33
N ILE A 56 13.34 15.93 -1.32
CA ILE A 56 14.65 16.26 -1.87
C ILE A 56 14.81 15.47 -3.17
N GLY A 57 14.75 16.17 -4.28
CA GLY A 57 14.68 15.55 -5.59
C GLY A 57 14.68 16.60 -6.68
N GLY A 58 14.18 16.28 -7.86
CA GLY A 58 14.09 17.27 -8.94
C GLY A 58 15.44 17.66 -9.54
N SER A 59 15.67 17.18 -10.75
CA SER A 59 16.80 17.57 -11.60
C SER A 59 16.29 18.36 -12.80
N TYR A 60 17.21 18.89 -13.60
CA TYR A 60 16.88 19.63 -14.82
C TYR A 60 15.94 18.86 -15.78
N GLN A 61 15.98 17.51 -15.76
CA GLN A 61 15.09 16.67 -16.57
C GLN A 61 13.80 16.28 -15.85
N TYR A 62 13.87 16.01 -14.54
CA TYR A 62 12.81 15.32 -13.81
C TYR A 62 12.13 16.24 -12.80
N THR A 63 11.30 17.16 -13.29
CA THR A 63 10.53 18.11 -12.46
C THR A 63 9.22 17.53 -11.95
N GLY A 64 8.62 16.56 -12.65
CA GLY A 64 7.32 15.97 -12.30
C GLY A 64 7.36 15.03 -11.08
N ALA A 65 8.43 14.25 -10.94
CA ALA A 65 8.60 13.30 -9.84
C ALA A 65 8.56 13.97 -8.44
N PRO A 66 9.38 15.01 -8.14
CA PRO A 66 9.31 15.67 -6.84
C PRO A 66 7.95 16.36 -6.61
N TYR A 67 7.31 16.87 -7.67
CA TYR A 67 5.95 17.41 -7.57
C TYR A 67 4.95 16.33 -7.13
N PHE A 68 4.93 15.16 -7.77
CA PHE A 68 3.98 14.09 -7.42
C PHE A 68 4.17 13.60 -5.99
N ALA A 69 5.41 13.48 -5.51
CA ALA A 69 5.67 13.17 -4.11
C ALA A 69 5.15 14.28 -3.18
N ALA A 70 5.48 15.54 -3.46
CA ALA A 70 5.15 16.65 -2.59
C ALA A 70 3.63 16.93 -2.53
N ILE A 71 2.94 16.89 -3.67
CA ILE A 71 1.49 17.11 -3.73
C ILE A 71 0.71 15.95 -3.12
N SER A 72 1.20 14.71 -3.27
CA SER A 72 0.53 13.53 -2.67
C SER A 72 0.60 13.54 -1.16
N ALA A 73 1.68 14.07 -0.57
CA ALA A 73 1.76 14.32 0.86
C ALA A 73 0.67 15.30 1.33
N LEU A 74 0.51 16.44 0.65
CA LEU A 74 -0.57 17.39 0.96
C LEU A 74 -1.95 16.76 0.80
N LYS A 75 -2.18 16.00 -0.28
CA LYS A 75 -3.48 15.34 -0.52
C LYS A 75 -3.79 14.22 0.47
N THR A 76 -2.77 13.63 1.09
CA THR A 76 -2.93 12.64 2.15
C THR A 76 -3.30 13.29 3.48
N GLY A 77 -2.79 14.49 3.75
CA GLY A 77 -3.14 15.28 4.93
C GLY A 77 -1.96 15.95 5.64
N ALA A 78 -0.78 16.02 5.01
CA ALA A 78 0.31 16.86 5.51
C ALA A 78 -0.10 18.35 5.46
N ASP A 79 0.28 19.11 6.48
CA ASP A 79 -0.04 20.54 6.56
C ASP A 79 0.86 21.39 5.65
N LEU A 80 2.11 20.96 5.48
CA LEU A 80 3.13 21.66 4.71
C LEU A 80 3.96 20.66 3.90
N SER A 81 4.26 21.04 2.67
CA SER A 81 5.10 20.24 1.78
C SER A 81 6.16 21.13 1.13
N PHE A 82 7.40 20.74 1.37
CA PHE A 82 8.61 21.43 0.95
C PHE A 82 9.27 20.64 -0.17
N VAL A 83 9.85 21.34 -1.15
CA VAL A 83 10.62 20.70 -2.23
C VAL A 83 11.98 21.35 -2.32
N ILE A 84 13.04 20.58 -2.07
CA ILE A 84 14.41 20.96 -2.36
C ILE A 84 14.78 20.37 -3.71
N CYS A 85 15.11 21.22 -4.67
CA CYS A 85 15.38 20.80 -6.04
C CYS A 85 16.53 21.56 -6.70
N ALA A 86 17.00 21.04 -7.84
CA ALA A 86 18.00 21.71 -8.63
C ALA A 86 17.48 23.10 -9.07
N PRO A 87 18.34 24.13 -9.14
CA PRO A 87 17.93 25.47 -9.54
C PRO A 87 17.07 25.53 -10.80
N GLU A 88 17.41 24.71 -11.80
CA GLU A 88 16.75 24.62 -13.09
C GLU A 88 15.34 24.01 -13.01
N ALA A 89 15.09 23.17 -12.02
CA ALA A 89 13.79 22.51 -11.80
C ALA A 89 12.79 23.42 -11.06
N GLY A 90 13.29 24.40 -10.31
CA GLY A 90 12.50 25.17 -9.36
C GLY A 90 11.32 25.93 -9.97
N GLN A 91 11.53 26.61 -11.09
CA GLN A 91 10.47 27.39 -11.75
C GLN A 91 9.34 26.49 -12.26
N ALA A 92 9.67 25.35 -12.87
CA ALA A 92 8.69 24.41 -13.38
C ALA A 92 7.84 23.81 -12.24
N ILE A 93 8.47 23.41 -11.13
CA ILE A 93 7.76 22.83 -9.98
C ILE A 93 6.83 23.86 -9.33
N LYS A 94 7.29 25.11 -9.15
CA LYS A 94 6.47 26.22 -8.64
C LYS A 94 5.24 26.50 -9.52
N ALA A 95 5.36 26.30 -10.84
CA ALA A 95 4.26 26.50 -11.77
C ALA A 95 3.18 25.39 -11.70
N TYR A 96 3.51 24.20 -11.17
CA TYR A 96 2.54 23.11 -11.07
C TYR A 96 1.55 23.29 -9.91
N SER A 97 1.95 23.92 -8.81
CA SER A 97 1.11 24.11 -7.62
C SER A 97 1.62 25.26 -6.76
N PRO A 98 0.77 26.26 -6.44
CA PRO A 98 1.12 27.35 -5.53
C PRO A 98 1.19 26.91 -4.04
N GLU A 99 0.71 25.71 -3.71
CA GLU A 99 0.72 25.16 -2.36
C GLU A 99 2.10 24.65 -1.92
N LEU A 100 3.00 24.34 -2.87
CA LEU A 100 4.33 23.80 -2.58
C LEU A 100 5.33 24.90 -2.22
N ILE A 101 6.11 24.67 -1.17
CA ILE A 101 7.19 25.57 -0.77
C ILE A 101 8.50 25.06 -1.40
N VAL A 102 8.93 25.69 -2.49
CA VAL A 102 10.03 25.20 -3.33
C VAL A 102 11.33 25.99 -3.10
N PHE A 103 12.37 25.27 -2.68
CA PHE A 103 13.74 25.72 -2.45
C PHE A 103 14.66 25.20 -3.57
N PRO A 104 15.00 26.03 -4.57
CA PRO A 104 15.80 25.65 -5.72
C PRO A 104 17.32 25.72 -5.42
N VAL A 105 17.76 24.99 -4.40
CA VAL A 105 19.12 25.10 -3.82
C VAL A 105 19.93 23.80 -3.90
N LEU A 106 19.40 22.75 -4.56
CA LEU A 106 20.05 21.43 -4.58
C LEU A 106 21.33 21.42 -5.42
N THR A 107 22.46 21.65 -4.73
CA THR A 107 23.83 21.54 -5.27
C THR A 107 24.66 20.64 -4.34
N GLN A 108 25.84 20.21 -4.80
CA GLN A 108 26.72 19.32 -4.02
C GLN A 108 27.14 19.91 -2.66
N ASP A 109 27.25 21.24 -2.55
CA ASP A 109 27.76 21.95 -1.39
C ASP A 109 26.66 22.58 -0.51
N ALA A 110 25.39 22.43 -0.90
CA ALA A 110 24.25 23.11 -0.26
C ALA A 110 23.85 22.55 1.11
N PHE A 111 24.61 21.63 1.70
CA PHE A 111 24.19 20.92 2.91
C PHE A 111 23.91 21.87 4.08
N ALA A 112 24.79 22.83 4.34
CA ALA A 112 24.63 23.77 5.46
C ALA A 112 23.38 24.65 5.28
N GLU A 113 23.20 25.21 4.09
CA GLU A 113 22.03 26.02 3.71
C GLU A 113 20.73 25.21 3.83
N VAL A 114 20.70 24.02 3.25
CA VAL A 114 19.55 23.09 3.31
C VAL A 114 19.20 22.72 4.76
N GLN A 115 20.21 22.42 5.57
CA GLN A 115 20.01 22.03 6.96
C GLN A 115 19.41 23.17 7.79
N GLU A 116 19.97 24.37 7.69
CA GLU A 116 19.55 25.52 8.47
C GLU A 116 18.17 26.03 8.04
N GLU A 117 17.96 26.21 6.73
CA GLU A 117 16.75 26.84 6.21
C GLU A 117 15.53 25.91 6.18
N VAL A 118 15.76 24.62 5.87
CA VAL A 118 14.68 23.68 5.57
C VAL A 118 14.64 22.51 6.55
N LEU A 119 15.73 21.75 6.70
CA LEU A 119 15.69 20.49 7.46
C LEU A 119 15.39 20.69 8.95
N SER A 120 15.70 21.87 9.50
CA SER A 120 15.36 22.26 10.88
C SER A 120 13.86 22.45 11.13
N ARG A 121 13.05 22.57 10.07
CA ARG A 121 11.63 22.93 10.14
C ARG A 121 10.67 21.81 9.77
N VAL A 122 11.18 20.67 9.32
CA VAL A 122 10.41 19.58 8.74
C VAL A 122 10.40 18.35 9.65
N ASP A 123 9.41 17.49 9.48
CA ASP A 123 9.18 16.33 10.33
C ASP A 123 9.60 15.01 9.66
N VAL A 124 9.67 14.99 8.32
CA VAL A 124 10.01 13.82 7.49
C VAL A 124 10.72 14.25 6.21
N ILE A 125 11.68 13.45 5.77
CA ILE A 125 12.41 13.64 4.50
C ILE A 125 12.04 12.52 3.52
N ILE A 126 11.80 12.86 2.26
CA ILE A 126 11.69 11.94 1.13
C ILE A 126 12.83 12.31 0.19
N ILE A 127 13.74 11.38 -0.11
CA ILE A 127 14.89 11.64 -0.98
C ILE A 127 14.88 10.72 -2.19
N GLY A 128 15.12 11.32 -3.36
CA GLY A 128 15.28 10.59 -4.61
C GLY A 128 14.32 10.88 -5.76
N PRO A 129 13.04 11.27 -5.56
CA PRO A 129 12.12 11.57 -6.66
C PRO A 129 12.70 12.57 -7.68
N GLY A 130 13.10 12.07 -8.84
CA GLY A 130 13.70 12.87 -9.91
C GLY A 130 15.08 13.45 -9.62
N ILE A 131 15.79 13.01 -8.57
CA ILE A 131 17.11 13.57 -8.20
C ILE A 131 18.20 13.30 -9.25
N GLY A 132 18.03 12.24 -10.05
CA GLY A 132 18.98 11.81 -11.08
C GLY A 132 20.21 11.10 -10.52
N ARG A 133 21.20 10.83 -11.37
CA ARG A 133 22.36 9.99 -11.04
C ARG A 133 23.70 10.73 -11.13
N ARG A 134 23.70 12.05 -10.90
CA ARG A 134 24.95 12.81 -10.90
C ARG A 134 25.83 12.33 -9.76
N ALA A 135 27.04 11.86 -10.07
CA ALA A 135 27.97 11.31 -9.09
C ALA A 135 28.33 12.34 -7.99
N GLU A 136 28.41 13.62 -8.35
CA GLU A 136 28.67 14.74 -7.44
C GLU A 136 27.62 14.91 -6.32
N LEU A 137 26.37 14.45 -6.52
CA LEU A 137 25.32 14.53 -5.50
C LEU A 137 25.34 13.35 -4.52
N VAL A 138 26.05 12.25 -4.83
CA VAL A 138 26.03 11.05 -3.98
C VAL A 138 26.53 11.34 -2.56
N PRO A 139 27.66 12.04 -2.35
CA PRO A 139 28.12 12.38 -1.00
C PRO A 139 27.11 13.23 -0.23
N PHE A 140 26.46 14.19 -0.90
CA PHE A 140 25.42 15.03 -0.32
C PHE A 140 24.20 14.21 0.12
N ILE A 141 23.71 13.31 -0.74
CA ILE A 141 22.57 12.43 -0.43
C ILE A 141 22.88 11.54 0.77
N LEU A 142 24.05 10.87 0.75
CA LEU A 142 24.48 10.02 1.86
C LEU A 142 24.58 10.82 3.16
N ARG A 143 25.15 12.03 3.10
CA ARG A 143 25.29 12.89 4.27
C ARG A 143 23.93 13.25 4.87
N ILE A 144 22.96 13.70 4.07
CA ILE A 144 21.59 13.98 4.55
C ILE A 144 20.96 12.74 5.17
N VAL A 145 20.97 11.62 4.46
CA VAL A 145 20.34 10.38 4.94
C VAL A 145 20.94 9.98 6.28
N CYS A 146 22.27 10.00 6.41
CA CYS A 146 22.94 9.53 7.61
C CYS A 146 22.82 10.50 8.78
N GLU A 147 23.07 11.79 8.57
CA GLU A 147 23.03 12.78 9.66
C GLU A 147 21.61 12.97 10.18
N MET A 148 20.62 13.11 9.30
CA MET A 148 19.23 13.30 9.71
C MET A 148 18.63 12.03 10.32
N ALA A 149 18.94 10.85 9.80
CA ALA A 149 18.44 9.62 10.39
C ALA A 149 18.99 9.42 11.82
N ARG A 150 20.23 9.84 12.11
CA ARG A 150 20.79 9.81 13.48
C ARG A 150 20.08 10.74 14.46
N THR A 151 19.41 11.80 13.99
CA THR A 151 18.55 12.64 14.85
C THR A 151 17.14 12.06 15.06
N GLY A 152 16.87 10.85 14.55
CA GLY A 152 15.56 10.22 14.60
C GLY A 152 14.56 10.75 13.55
N MET A 153 15.00 11.55 12.57
CA MET A 153 14.16 12.04 11.47
C MET A 153 13.72 10.87 10.57
N PRO A 154 12.42 10.59 10.34
CA PRO A 154 11.99 9.61 9.36
C PRO A 154 12.44 10.00 7.95
N ILE A 155 12.97 9.02 7.22
CA ILE A 155 13.46 9.20 5.85
C ILE A 155 12.88 8.13 4.93
N VAL A 156 12.27 8.56 3.83
CA VAL A 156 11.94 7.70 2.69
C VAL A 156 13.05 7.84 1.66
N VAL A 157 13.64 6.72 1.24
CA VAL A 157 14.60 6.67 0.14
C VAL A 157 13.93 5.99 -1.05
N ASP A 158 13.68 6.75 -2.12
CA ASP A 158 13.00 6.27 -3.33
C ASP A 158 13.85 6.49 -4.58
N ALA A 159 13.52 5.79 -5.67
CA ALA A 159 14.11 5.97 -7.00
C ALA A 159 15.66 6.10 -6.98
N ASP A 160 16.22 7.16 -7.56
CA ASP A 160 17.67 7.36 -7.63
C ASP A 160 18.33 7.69 -6.28
N GLY A 161 17.55 8.02 -5.24
CA GLY A 161 18.04 8.05 -3.86
C GLY A 161 18.54 6.67 -3.41
N LEU A 162 17.89 5.59 -3.87
CA LEU A 162 18.34 4.22 -3.62
C LEU A 162 19.69 3.96 -4.29
N ASN A 163 19.89 4.48 -5.52
CA ASN A 163 21.16 4.34 -6.22
C ASN A 163 22.32 5.01 -5.47
N ALA A 164 22.10 6.18 -4.88
CA ALA A 164 23.10 6.83 -4.05
C ALA A 164 23.39 6.04 -2.76
N VAL A 165 22.35 5.58 -2.05
CA VAL A 165 22.51 4.84 -0.79
C VAL A 165 23.17 3.46 -1.01
N MET A 166 22.93 2.81 -2.15
CA MET A 166 23.59 1.55 -2.52
C MET A 166 25.12 1.66 -2.60
N THR A 167 25.69 2.86 -2.76
CA THR A 167 27.15 3.05 -2.76
C THR A 167 27.78 2.87 -1.38
N ASN A 168 26.99 2.99 -0.30
CA ASN A 168 27.43 2.78 1.08
C ASN A 168 26.26 2.38 1.98
N LEU A 169 25.85 1.11 1.89
CA LEU A 169 24.77 0.55 2.72
C LEU A 169 25.10 0.48 4.21
N ASP A 170 26.39 0.39 4.56
CA ASP A 170 26.80 0.40 5.97
C ASP A 170 26.51 1.73 6.65
N ALA A 171 26.47 2.84 5.92
CA ALA A 171 26.19 4.16 6.47
C ALA A 171 24.77 4.29 7.06
N ILE A 172 23.84 3.47 6.58
CA ILE A 172 22.44 3.45 7.04
C ILE A 172 22.10 2.25 7.92
N ARG A 173 23.02 1.31 8.09
CA ARG A 173 22.79 0.06 8.82
C ARG A 173 22.45 0.37 10.28
N GLY A 174 21.41 -0.25 10.80
CA GLY A 174 20.96 -0.03 12.19
C GLY A 174 19.99 1.14 12.38
N LEU A 175 19.78 1.99 11.37
CA LEU A 175 18.91 3.17 11.48
C LEU A 175 17.43 2.78 11.31
N LYS A 176 16.66 2.91 12.39
CA LYS A 176 15.29 2.38 12.53
C LYS A 176 14.21 3.19 11.81
N ASN A 177 14.57 4.36 11.32
CA ASN A 177 13.69 5.40 10.81
C ASN A 177 13.83 5.60 9.30
N ILE A 178 14.43 4.64 8.60
CA ILE A 178 14.59 4.65 7.15
C ILE A 178 13.63 3.65 6.51
N VAL A 179 12.90 4.11 5.50
CA VAL A 179 12.08 3.27 4.62
C VAL A 179 12.58 3.38 3.20
N MET A 180 12.92 2.25 2.59
CA MET A 180 13.30 2.18 1.17
C MET A 180 12.14 1.65 0.34
N THR A 181 11.89 2.24 -0.82
CA THR A 181 10.76 1.86 -1.69
C THR A 181 11.20 1.32 -3.06
N PRO A 182 12.05 0.28 -3.15
CA PRO A 182 12.51 -0.23 -4.42
C PRO A 182 11.39 -0.86 -5.26
N ASN A 183 11.38 -0.59 -6.57
CA ASN A 183 10.71 -1.46 -7.54
C ASN A 183 11.46 -2.79 -7.71
N ALA A 184 10.95 -3.73 -8.51
CA ALA A 184 11.59 -5.03 -8.71
C ALA A 184 13.06 -4.93 -9.17
N THR A 185 13.37 -4.06 -10.15
CA THR A 185 14.72 -3.88 -10.67
C THR A 185 15.65 -3.19 -9.66
N GLU A 186 15.14 -2.18 -8.94
CA GLU A 186 15.88 -1.52 -7.86
C GLU A 186 16.18 -2.47 -6.71
N PHE A 187 15.22 -3.35 -6.37
CA PHE A 187 15.38 -4.36 -5.33
C PHE A 187 16.48 -5.35 -5.72
N ASP A 188 16.49 -5.83 -6.96
CA ASP A 188 17.53 -6.76 -7.43
C ASP A 188 18.93 -6.14 -7.36
N ARG A 189 19.05 -4.84 -7.65
CA ARG A 189 20.32 -4.10 -7.51
C ARG A 189 20.73 -3.95 -6.05
N LEU A 190 19.78 -3.57 -5.19
CA LEU A 190 20.00 -3.40 -3.76
C LEU A 190 20.41 -4.73 -3.10
N PHE A 191 19.74 -5.81 -3.47
CA PHE A 191 20.06 -7.15 -3.02
C PHE A 191 21.47 -7.57 -3.47
N LYS A 192 21.82 -7.37 -4.74
CA LYS A 192 23.18 -7.66 -5.23
C LYS A 192 24.26 -6.82 -4.55
N ALA A 193 23.97 -5.56 -4.24
CA ALA A 193 24.89 -4.67 -3.55
C ALA A 193 25.18 -5.15 -2.11
N GLU A 194 24.15 -5.56 -1.36
CA GLU A 194 24.31 -6.06 0.02
C GLU A 194 24.98 -7.44 0.08
N PHE A 195 24.72 -8.31 -0.90
CA PHE A 195 25.20 -9.70 -0.91
C PHE A 195 26.38 -9.94 -1.86
N GLU A 196 27.16 -8.90 -2.18
CA GLU A 196 28.39 -8.98 -2.99
C GLU A 196 28.22 -9.74 -4.32
N GLY A 197 27.10 -9.52 -5.01
CA GLY A 197 26.80 -10.17 -6.29
C GLY A 197 26.36 -11.63 -6.20
N ARG A 198 26.20 -12.21 -5.00
CA ARG A 198 25.60 -13.54 -4.84
C ARG A 198 24.13 -13.47 -5.25
N VAL A 199 23.81 -14.06 -6.39
CA VAL A 199 22.43 -14.20 -6.85
C VAL A 199 21.79 -15.30 -6.02
N ILE A 200 21.01 -14.92 -5.00
CA ILE A 200 20.02 -15.85 -4.48
C ILE A 200 18.84 -15.75 -5.46
N VAL A 201 18.73 -16.72 -6.37
CA VAL A 201 17.51 -16.93 -7.15
C VAL A 201 16.47 -17.44 -6.16
N THR A 202 15.83 -16.54 -5.42
CA THR A 202 14.72 -16.91 -4.55
C THR A 202 13.44 -16.86 -5.37
N GLU A 203 12.84 -18.00 -5.65
CA GLU A 203 11.40 -18.04 -5.96
C GLU A 203 10.58 -17.44 -4.79
N ASP A 204 11.14 -17.50 -3.57
CA ASP A 204 10.59 -16.87 -2.36
C ASP A 204 10.95 -15.38 -2.24
N THR A 205 10.14 -14.56 -2.91
CA THR A 205 10.25 -13.10 -2.82
C THR A 205 10.08 -12.58 -1.38
N LEU A 206 9.18 -13.17 -0.59
CA LEU A 206 8.91 -12.70 0.78
C LEU A 206 10.15 -12.91 1.67
N GLY A 207 10.75 -14.09 1.56
CA GLY A 207 12.01 -14.43 2.23
C GLY A 207 13.14 -13.48 1.84
N ALA A 208 13.27 -13.11 0.56
CA ALA A 208 14.30 -12.18 0.12
C ALA A 208 14.13 -10.77 0.68
N VAL A 209 12.90 -10.23 0.69
CA VAL A 209 12.63 -8.90 1.25
C VAL A 209 12.91 -8.87 2.75
N LYS A 210 12.50 -9.93 3.47
CA LYS A 210 12.80 -10.09 4.90
C LYS A 210 14.30 -10.17 5.16
N LEU A 211 15.00 -10.98 4.38
CA LEU A 211 16.44 -11.20 4.54
C LEU A 211 17.22 -9.90 4.34
N LEU A 212 16.90 -9.13 3.30
CA LEU A 212 17.54 -7.85 3.02
C LEU A 212 17.29 -6.85 4.16
N ALA A 213 16.04 -6.69 4.60
CA ALA A 213 15.69 -5.81 5.71
C ALA A 213 16.39 -6.21 7.03
N ALA A 214 16.44 -7.52 7.32
CA ALA A 214 17.13 -8.05 8.50
C ALA A 214 18.64 -7.78 8.44
N LYS A 215 19.23 -7.94 7.25
CA LYS A 215 20.65 -7.69 7.04
C LYS A 215 20.99 -6.21 7.23
N LEU A 216 20.15 -5.29 6.74
CA LEU A 216 20.30 -3.84 6.95
C LEU A 216 19.97 -3.38 8.38
N GLN A 217 19.52 -4.28 9.26
CA GLN A 217 19.25 -4.04 10.69
C GLN A 217 18.28 -2.88 10.95
N ASN A 218 16.98 -3.16 10.91
CA ASN A 218 15.87 -2.21 11.18
C ASN A 218 15.55 -1.19 10.07
N VAL A 219 16.16 -1.30 8.89
CA VAL A 219 15.70 -0.55 7.71
C VAL A 219 14.46 -1.25 7.16
N THR A 220 13.38 -0.50 6.96
CA THR A 220 12.16 -1.04 6.38
C THR A 220 12.24 -1.02 4.85
N ILE A 221 11.93 -2.14 4.21
CA ILE A 221 11.90 -2.29 2.76
C ILE A 221 10.46 -2.44 2.29
N VAL A 222 10.05 -1.61 1.33
CA VAL A 222 8.79 -1.70 0.58
C VAL A 222 9.12 -2.09 -0.85
N ARG A 223 9.12 -3.40 -1.14
CA ARG A 223 9.29 -3.89 -2.51
C ARG A 223 7.98 -3.72 -3.27
N LYS A 224 7.94 -2.73 -4.17
CA LYS A 224 6.79 -2.40 -5.03
C LYS A 224 6.55 -3.51 -6.06
N GLY A 225 5.30 -3.95 -6.25
CA GLY A 225 4.98 -5.04 -7.17
C GLY A 225 3.49 -5.26 -7.44
N PRO A 226 3.09 -6.40 -8.05
CA PRO A 226 1.69 -6.80 -8.14
C PRO A 226 1.03 -6.89 -6.76
N THR A 227 1.80 -7.37 -5.79
CA THR A 227 1.60 -7.25 -4.35
C THR A 227 2.80 -6.50 -3.79
N ASP A 228 2.57 -5.51 -2.94
CA ASP A 228 3.68 -4.80 -2.29
C ASP A 228 4.09 -5.60 -1.05
N ILE A 229 5.38 -5.91 -0.94
CA ILE A 229 5.91 -6.70 0.18
C ILE A 229 6.72 -5.76 1.06
N ILE A 230 6.38 -5.73 2.35
CA ILE A 230 6.89 -4.78 3.32
C ILE A 230 7.57 -5.56 4.45
N SER A 231 8.82 -5.26 4.77
CA SER A 231 9.51 -5.91 5.88
C SER A 231 10.48 -4.97 6.60
N ASP A 232 10.54 -5.10 7.92
CA ASP A 232 11.54 -4.49 8.81
C ASP A 232 12.65 -5.48 9.22
N GLY A 233 12.66 -6.67 8.61
CA GLY A 233 13.59 -7.77 8.90
C GLY A 233 13.04 -8.78 9.91
N ILE A 234 12.05 -8.40 10.71
CA ILE A 234 11.41 -9.28 11.70
C ILE A 234 10.05 -9.72 11.16
N HIS A 235 9.24 -8.76 10.75
CA HIS A 235 7.89 -8.93 10.24
C HIS A 235 7.87 -8.83 8.71
N VAL A 236 6.89 -9.49 8.09
CA VAL A 236 6.59 -9.34 6.67
C VAL A 236 5.10 -9.11 6.53
N LEU A 237 4.73 -8.04 5.84
CA LEU A 237 3.37 -7.71 5.46
C LEU A 237 3.26 -7.71 3.94
N GLU A 238 2.09 -8.11 3.45
CA GLU A 238 1.76 -8.09 2.03
C GLU A 238 0.58 -7.14 1.84
N CYS A 239 0.69 -6.14 0.96
CA CYS A 239 -0.42 -5.30 0.56
C CYS A 239 -0.88 -5.77 -0.83
N ALA A 240 -1.91 -6.62 -0.84
CA ALA A 240 -2.40 -7.34 -2.02
C ALA A 240 -3.72 -6.77 -2.56
N GLU A 241 -4.19 -5.64 -2.01
CA GLU A 241 -5.43 -5.01 -2.42
C GLU A 241 -5.40 -4.65 -3.90
N PRO A 242 -6.53 -4.79 -4.62
CA PRO A 242 -6.58 -4.53 -6.06
C PRO A 242 -6.04 -3.14 -6.39
N CYS A 243 -5.18 -3.09 -7.40
CA CYS A 243 -4.55 -1.88 -7.91
C CYS A 243 -4.88 -1.72 -9.40
N SER A 244 -4.53 -0.59 -10.01
CA SER A 244 -4.73 -0.38 -11.44
C SER A 244 -3.98 -1.43 -12.28
N LEU A 245 -4.54 -1.76 -13.45
CA LEU A 245 -3.80 -2.50 -14.49
C LEU A 245 -2.92 -1.57 -15.33
N ARG A 246 -3.04 -0.25 -15.15
CA ARG A 246 -2.27 0.76 -15.87
C ARG A 246 -1.01 1.14 -15.10
N ARG A 247 0.15 0.99 -15.73
CA ARG A 247 1.43 1.48 -15.23
C ARG A 247 1.76 2.85 -15.85
N CYS A 248 1.18 3.92 -15.31
CA CYS A 248 1.64 5.29 -15.61
C CYS A 248 2.91 5.63 -14.79
N GLY A 249 3.75 6.51 -15.32
CA GLY A 249 4.84 7.12 -14.56
C GLY A 249 4.29 8.03 -13.46
N GLY A 250 5.00 8.16 -12.34
CA GLY A 250 4.57 8.96 -11.18
C GLY A 250 3.95 8.17 -10.03
N GLN A 251 3.60 6.89 -10.20
CA GLN A 251 2.95 6.10 -9.14
C GLN A 251 3.86 5.86 -7.92
N GLY A 252 5.15 5.65 -8.17
CA GLY A 252 6.14 5.52 -7.09
C GLY A 252 6.28 6.82 -6.30
N ASP A 253 6.27 7.95 -7.00
CA ASP A 253 6.33 9.28 -6.38
C ASP A 253 5.10 9.55 -5.52
N VAL A 254 3.90 9.15 -5.99
CA VAL A 254 2.67 9.21 -5.17
C VAL A 254 2.85 8.39 -3.89
N LEU A 255 3.35 7.15 -3.99
CA LEU A 255 3.58 6.29 -2.82
C LEU A 255 4.55 6.94 -1.83
N SER A 256 5.67 7.50 -2.29
CA SER A 256 6.67 8.11 -1.40
C SER A 256 6.12 9.35 -0.69
N GLY A 257 5.32 10.17 -1.37
CA GLY A 257 4.60 11.29 -0.76
C GLY A 257 3.60 10.88 0.31
N VAL A 258 2.75 9.89 0.00
CA VAL A 258 1.80 9.32 0.95
C VAL A 258 2.54 8.75 2.17
N LEU A 259 3.61 7.98 1.93
CA LEU A 259 4.43 7.35 2.96
C LEU A 259 5.07 8.37 3.89
N GLY A 260 5.58 9.48 3.36
CA GLY A 260 6.16 10.54 4.19
C GLY A 260 5.15 11.08 5.22
N THR A 261 3.90 11.22 4.81
CA THR A 261 2.83 11.69 5.72
C THR A 261 2.51 10.65 6.79
N PHE A 262 2.37 9.37 6.43
CA PHE A 262 2.14 8.31 7.41
C PHE A 262 3.31 8.13 8.38
N LEU A 263 4.56 8.32 7.95
CA LEU A 263 5.73 8.25 8.83
C LEU A 263 5.71 9.32 9.91
N HIS A 264 5.26 10.54 9.59
CA HIS A 264 5.06 11.58 10.59
C HIS A 264 4.03 11.14 11.63
N TRP A 265 2.88 10.63 11.17
CA TRP A 265 1.79 10.23 12.05
C TRP A 265 2.13 9.04 12.94
N THR A 266 2.81 8.01 12.42
CA THR A 266 3.22 6.87 13.25
C THR A 266 4.33 7.26 14.22
N ARG A 267 5.27 8.14 13.83
CA ARG A 267 6.28 8.69 14.74
C ARG A 267 5.65 9.48 15.88
N ARG A 268 4.65 10.32 15.58
CA ARG A 268 3.96 11.14 16.58
C ARG A 268 3.23 10.29 17.62
N ASN A 269 2.72 9.12 17.21
CA ASN A 269 2.02 8.18 18.08
C ASN A 269 2.94 7.02 18.52
N SER A 270 4.22 7.31 18.80
CA SER A 270 5.25 6.31 19.16
C SER A 270 4.87 5.43 20.35
N GLU A 271 4.05 5.95 21.27
CA GLU A 271 3.51 5.26 22.44
C GLU A 271 2.64 4.05 22.09
N LEU A 272 2.02 4.05 20.89
CA LEU A 272 1.26 2.89 20.39
C LEU A 272 2.16 1.68 20.09
N PHE A 273 3.46 1.90 19.99
CA PHE A 273 4.45 0.91 19.58
C PHE A 273 5.39 0.49 20.73
N VAL A 274 5.23 1.09 21.91
CA VAL A 274 5.98 0.72 23.12
C VAL A 274 5.40 -0.58 23.70
N GLU A 275 6.27 -1.44 24.24
CA GLU A 275 5.93 -2.73 24.84
C GLU A 275 4.76 -2.59 25.84
N SER A 276 3.56 -2.95 25.40
CA SER A 276 2.46 -3.24 26.29
C SER A 276 2.53 -4.73 26.62
N ASN A 277 2.45 -5.09 27.91
CA ASN A 277 2.43 -6.47 28.43
C ASN A 277 1.22 -7.31 27.97
N SER A 278 0.73 -7.11 26.74
CA SER A 278 -0.57 -7.56 26.26
C SER A 278 -0.47 -8.08 24.82
N GLY A 279 0.33 -9.14 24.62
CA GLY A 279 0.10 -10.22 23.62
C GLY A 279 -0.11 -9.90 22.13
N GLY A 280 -0.07 -8.65 21.67
CA GLY A 280 -0.23 -8.29 20.26
C GLY A 280 1.09 -8.38 19.47
N ALA A 281 1.01 -8.72 18.18
CA ALA A 281 2.17 -8.67 17.28
C ALA A 281 2.68 -7.23 17.19
N GLN A 282 3.86 -6.96 17.76
CA GLN A 282 4.41 -5.62 17.89
C GLN A 282 5.09 -5.19 16.58
N TYR A 283 4.34 -4.49 15.72
CA TYR A 283 4.87 -3.91 14.49
C TYR A 283 5.70 -2.66 14.75
N THR A 284 6.66 -2.35 13.89
CA THR A 284 7.44 -1.11 13.97
C THR A 284 6.66 0.08 13.36
N PRO A 285 6.89 1.33 13.82
CA PRO A 285 6.20 2.51 13.28
C PRO A 285 6.38 2.69 11.77
N THR A 286 7.55 2.34 11.24
CA THR A 286 7.88 2.39 9.81
C THR A 286 7.14 1.33 9.01
N LEU A 287 6.99 0.11 9.54
CA LEU A 287 6.25 -0.97 8.90
C LEU A 287 4.75 -0.64 8.81
N VAL A 288 4.18 -0.08 9.89
CA VAL A 288 2.77 0.38 9.91
C VAL A 288 2.56 1.54 8.94
N ALA A 289 3.46 2.53 8.93
CA ALA A 289 3.38 3.65 7.98
C ALA A 289 3.46 3.16 6.52
N ALA A 290 4.38 2.25 6.23
CA ALA A 290 4.53 1.63 4.91
C ALA A 290 3.26 0.90 4.47
N TYR A 291 2.64 0.12 5.36
CA TYR A 291 1.41 -0.58 5.04
C TYR A 291 0.24 0.37 4.76
N GLY A 292 0.05 1.39 5.60
CA GLY A 292 -0.96 2.43 5.38
C GLY A 292 -0.79 3.15 4.04
N ALA A 293 0.45 3.49 3.70
CA ALA A 293 0.78 4.16 2.46
C ALA A 293 0.54 3.29 1.21
N CYS A 294 0.95 2.02 1.23
CA CYS A 294 0.66 1.08 0.16
C CYS A 294 -0.85 0.90 -0.01
N ARG A 295 -1.59 0.73 1.09
CA ARG A 295 -3.04 0.53 1.07
C ARG A 295 -3.78 1.70 0.42
N LEU A 296 -3.43 2.94 0.80
CA LEU A 296 -4.02 4.16 0.24
C LEU A 296 -3.63 4.37 -1.22
N THR A 297 -2.37 4.17 -1.56
CA THR A 297 -1.87 4.36 -2.93
C THR A 297 -2.53 3.38 -3.89
N ARG A 298 -2.68 2.12 -3.50
CA ARG A 298 -3.38 1.09 -4.28
C ARG A 298 -4.85 1.43 -4.50
N GLU A 299 -5.54 1.86 -3.45
CA GLU A 299 -6.94 2.28 -3.55
C GLU A 299 -7.11 3.46 -4.51
N SER A 300 -6.23 4.45 -4.40
CA SER A 300 -6.22 5.64 -5.25
C SER A 300 -5.94 5.27 -6.71
N SER A 301 -4.99 4.35 -6.93
CA SER A 301 -4.69 3.77 -8.24
C SER A 301 -5.90 3.03 -8.83
N ARG A 302 -6.58 2.20 -8.03
CA ARG A 302 -7.78 1.46 -8.43
C ARG A 302 -8.91 2.41 -8.83
N CYS A 303 -9.22 3.40 -8.00
CA CYS A 303 -10.30 4.37 -8.25
C CYS A 303 -10.03 5.20 -9.51
N ALA A 304 -8.79 5.68 -9.69
CA ALA A 304 -8.40 6.43 -10.88
C ALA A 304 -8.48 5.55 -12.13
N PHE A 305 -8.10 4.29 -12.05
CA PHE A 305 -8.20 3.35 -13.17
C PHE A 305 -9.64 3.02 -13.53
N GLU A 306 -10.55 2.90 -12.57
CA GLU A 306 -11.97 2.67 -12.83
C GLU A 306 -12.59 3.82 -13.65
N ARG A 307 -12.17 5.07 -13.38
CA ARG A 307 -12.65 6.25 -14.09
C ARG A 307 -11.98 6.47 -15.44
N HIS A 308 -10.65 6.36 -15.50
CA HIS A 308 -9.87 6.79 -16.65
C HIS A 308 -9.35 5.63 -17.52
N ARG A 309 -9.40 4.40 -17.02
CA ARG A 309 -9.00 3.17 -17.71
C ARG A 309 -7.64 3.32 -18.40
N ARG A 310 -7.60 3.20 -19.73
CA ARG A 310 -6.38 3.34 -20.51
C ARG A 310 -5.78 4.74 -20.40
N GLY A 311 -6.57 5.79 -20.22
CA GLY A 311 -6.09 7.18 -20.17
C GLY A 311 -5.47 7.59 -18.84
N MET A 312 -5.56 6.76 -17.80
CA MET A 312 -5.11 7.09 -16.44
C MET A 312 -3.64 7.54 -16.38
N VAL A 313 -3.41 8.69 -15.73
CA VAL A 313 -2.10 9.25 -15.39
C VAL A 313 -1.95 9.45 -13.86
N ALA A 314 -0.74 9.78 -13.39
CA ALA A 314 -0.49 9.97 -11.94
C ALA A 314 -1.30 11.13 -11.34
N SER A 315 -1.54 12.21 -12.11
CA SER A 315 -2.40 13.30 -11.65
C SER A 315 -3.84 12.85 -11.34
N ASP A 316 -4.34 11.83 -12.04
CA ASP A 316 -5.66 11.27 -11.72
C ASP A 316 -5.62 10.54 -10.38
N MET A 317 -4.55 9.78 -10.10
CA MET A 317 -4.37 9.16 -8.78
C MET A 317 -4.32 10.18 -7.65
N VAL A 318 -3.59 11.29 -7.84
CA VAL A 318 -3.50 12.38 -6.86
C VAL A 318 -4.88 12.95 -6.52
N ARG A 319 -5.79 13.04 -7.50
CA ARG A 319 -7.17 13.51 -7.29
C ARG A 319 -8.02 12.52 -6.50
N GLU A 320 -7.72 11.22 -6.55
CA GLU A 320 -8.45 10.20 -5.80
C GLU A 320 -8.06 10.12 -4.32
N ILE A 321 -6.84 10.53 -3.96
CA ILE A 321 -6.28 10.36 -2.61
C ILE A 321 -7.26 10.79 -1.52
N PRO A 322 -7.86 12.00 -1.53
CA PRO A 322 -8.72 12.43 -0.42
C PRO A 322 -9.96 11.54 -0.25
N GLN A 323 -10.63 11.16 -1.34
CA GLN A 323 -11.82 10.32 -1.26
C GLN A 323 -11.49 8.89 -0.81
N CYS A 324 -10.38 8.34 -1.31
CA CYS A 324 -9.88 7.04 -0.89
C CYS A 324 -9.44 7.06 0.58
N PHE A 325 -8.84 8.17 1.03
CA PHE A 325 -8.42 8.36 2.41
C PHE A 325 -9.61 8.25 3.36
N THR A 326 -10.64 9.07 3.17
CA THR A 326 -11.85 9.06 4.01
C THR A 326 -12.54 7.69 4.04
N ARG A 327 -12.49 6.94 2.93
CA ARG A 327 -13.07 5.59 2.86
C ARG A 327 -12.29 4.58 3.71
N ILE A 328 -10.96 4.63 3.69
CA ILE A 328 -10.11 3.66 4.39
C ILE A 328 -9.93 4.05 5.87
N PHE A 329 -9.80 5.34 6.13
CA PHE A 329 -9.51 5.97 7.43
C PHE A 329 -10.65 6.95 7.77
N PRO A 330 -11.86 6.45 8.07
CA PRO A 330 -12.97 7.33 8.40
C PRO A 330 -12.67 8.08 9.69
N ASP A 331 -13.05 9.35 9.74
CA ASP A 331 -13.09 10.10 10.99
C ASP A 331 -14.03 9.37 11.95
N LEU A 332 -13.48 8.81 13.03
CA LEU A 332 -14.29 8.28 14.12
C LEU A 332 -15.05 9.47 14.73
N GLN A 333 -16.29 9.69 14.29
CA GLN A 333 -17.17 10.66 14.93
C GLN A 333 -17.21 10.32 16.43
N PRO A 334 -17.15 11.33 17.33
CA PRO A 334 -17.49 11.07 18.71
C PRO A 334 -18.89 10.44 18.75
N PRO A 335 -19.15 9.44 19.61
CA PRO A 335 -20.48 8.88 19.73
C PRO A 335 -21.46 10.02 19.96
N SER A 336 -22.43 10.17 19.07
CA SER A 336 -23.46 11.18 19.21
C SER A 336 -24.13 10.96 20.56
N THR A 337 -24.03 11.96 21.43
CA THR A 337 -24.85 12.01 22.65
C THR A 337 -26.30 12.05 22.19
N SER A 338 -26.98 10.92 22.33
CA SER A 338 -28.38 10.78 21.99
C SER A 338 -29.23 11.58 22.99
N SER A 339 -29.36 12.88 22.74
CA SER A 339 -30.48 13.64 23.30
C SER A 339 -31.75 13.20 22.54
N ARG A 340 -32.49 12.27 23.16
CA ARG A 340 -33.87 11.99 22.80
C ARG A 340 -34.70 13.27 22.92
N SER A 341 -35.19 13.79 21.80
CA SER A 341 -36.44 14.55 21.76
C SER A 341 -37.08 14.44 20.37
N GLY A 342 -38.13 13.62 20.31
CA GLY A 342 -39.38 13.84 19.58
C GLY A 342 -39.39 14.37 18.14
N SER A 343 -39.92 13.49 17.27
CA SER A 343 -40.87 13.71 16.16
C SER A 343 -40.41 14.39 14.86
N GLY A 344 -40.58 13.64 13.76
CA GLY A 344 -40.91 14.20 12.45
C GLY A 344 -40.07 13.69 11.28
N GLY A 345 -40.46 12.53 10.72
CA GLY A 345 -40.22 11.99 9.37
C GLY A 345 -39.11 12.54 8.47
N GLU A 346 -38.14 11.68 8.14
CA GLU A 346 -37.78 11.28 6.76
C GLU A 346 -36.69 10.18 6.87
N GLU A 347 -37.08 8.92 6.59
CA GLU A 347 -36.13 7.78 6.55
C GLU A 347 -35.29 7.86 5.27
N VAL A 348 -34.06 8.37 5.38
CA VAL A 348 -33.02 8.17 4.38
C VAL A 348 -32.42 6.77 4.59
N MET A 349 -32.65 5.88 3.64
CA MET A 349 -32.07 4.53 3.59
C MET A 349 -30.54 4.58 3.60
N HIS A 350 -29.95 4.26 4.75
CA HIS A 350 -28.54 3.90 4.85
C HIS A 350 -28.35 2.44 4.42
N GLU A 351 -27.71 2.26 3.27
CA GLU A 351 -27.29 0.97 2.74
C GLU A 351 -26.19 0.37 3.64
N LYS A 352 -26.61 -0.48 4.58
CA LYS A 352 -25.70 -1.30 5.40
C LYS A 352 -25.07 -2.39 4.53
N TYR A 353 -23.84 -2.19 4.10
CA TYR A 353 -22.99 -3.28 3.61
C TYR A 353 -22.55 -4.16 4.78
N ALA A 354 -23.39 -5.12 5.16
CA ALA A 354 -22.94 -6.30 5.89
C ALA A 354 -22.44 -7.32 4.86
N GLY A 355 -21.12 -7.53 4.82
CA GLY A 355 -20.50 -8.61 4.06
C GLY A 355 -20.95 -9.96 4.60
N SER A 356 -22.06 -10.49 4.07
CA SER A 356 -22.56 -11.82 4.41
C SER A 356 -21.75 -12.86 3.64
N ILE A 357 -20.73 -13.41 4.29
CA ILE A 357 -20.19 -14.74 3.94
C ILE A 357 -21.26 -15.75 4.34
N VAL A 358 -22.06 -16.21 3.38
CA VAL A 358 -23.01 -17.31 3.61
C VAL A 358 -22.20 -18.61 3.65
N LEU A 359 -21.86 -19.05 4.87
CA LEU A 359 -21.28 -20.37 5.11
C LEU A 359 -22.42 -21.41 5.04
N LEU A 360 -22.69 -21.97 3.87
CA LEU A 360 -23.64 -23.09 3.74
C LEU A 360 -23.05 -24.35 4.39
N ARG A 361 -23.53 -24.66 5.60
CA ARG A 361 -23.28 -25.91 6.29
C ARG A 361 -24.10 -27.00 5.59
N VAL A 362 -23.47 -27.78 4.72
CA VAL A 362 -24.13 -28.93 4.06
C VAL A 362 -24.30 -30.04 5.09
N GLY A 363 -25.45 -30.04 5.77
CA GLY A 363 -25.98 -31.20 6.50
C GLY A 363 -26.86 -32.02 5.57
N ASN A 364 -26.74 -33.35 5.66
CA ASN A 364 -27.46 -34.37 4.87
C ASN A 364 -28.93 -34.00 4.59
N LEU A 365 -29.25 -33.67 3.34
CA LEU A 365 -30.63 -33.57 2.85
C LEU A 365 -30.72 -34.23 1.46
N THR A 366 -31.67 -35.15 1.35
CA THR A 366 -31.92 -36.08 0.25
C THR A 366 -32.41 -35.37 -1.03
N LYS A 367 -32.09 -35.98 -2.18
CA LYS A 367 -32.51 -35.58 -3.53
C LYS A 367 -34.05 -35.43 -3.58
N HIS A 368 -34.50 -34.29 -4.10
CA HIS A 368 -35.89 -33.84 -4.35
C HIS A 368 -36.46 -32.85 -3.34
N GLY A 369 -36.25 -31.55 -3.61
CA GLY A 369 -36.96 -30.48 -2.89
C GLY A 369 -36.43 -29.05 -3.08
N LEU A 370 -35.36 -28.81 -3.84
CA LEU A 370 -34.71 -27.48 -3.88
C LEU A 370 -35.00 -26.61 -5.12
N LEU A 371 -35.75 -27.10 -6.13
CA LEU A 371 -35.92 -26.36 -7.39
C LEU A 371 -37.19 -25.50 -7.48
N GLY A 372 -38.10 -25.59 -6.50
CA GLY A 372 -39.39 -24.87 -6.56
C GLY A 372 -39.46 -23.54 -5.79
N SER A 373 -38.62 -23.32 -4.77
CA SER A 373 -38.84 -22.22 -3.81
C SER A 373 -37.86 -21.04 -3.91
N ILE A 374 -36.81 -21.13 -4.72
CA ILE A 374 -35.78 -20.06 -4.82
C ILE A 374 -36.03 -19.13 -6.04
N GLY A 375 -36.96 -19.51 -6.92
CA GLY A 375 -37.23 -18.82 -8.20
C GLY A 375 -38.03 -17.51 -8.14
N ARG A 376 -38.24 -16.88 -6.96
CA ARG A 376 -39.04 -15.64 -6.87
C ARG A 376 -38.32 -14.41 -6.29
N SER A 377 -37.09 -14.52 -5.79
CA SER A 377 -36.47 -13.38 -5.05
C SER A 377 -35.22 -12.76 -5.69
N LEU A 378 -34.66 -13.29 -6.77
CA LEU A 378 -33.40 -12.76 -7.32
C LEU A 378 -33.47 -12.71 -8.85
N GLY A 379 -33.85 -11.54 -9.37
CA GLY A 379 -33.75 -11.23 -10.80
C GLY A 379 -32.29 -11.20 -11.27
N GLY A 380 -32.06 -11.68 -12.49
CA GLY A 380 -30.89 -11.33 -13.32
C GLY A 380 -29.54 -12.00 -13.05
N HIS A 381 -29.25 -12.51 -11.85
CA HIS A 381 -27.90 -13.01 -11.51
C HIS A 381 -27.67 -14.53 -11.71
N PHE A 382 -28.62 -15.24 -12.32
CA PHE A 382 -28.57 -16.71 -12.40
C PHE A 382 -27.49 -17.25 -13.36
N GLN A 383 -27.13 -16.52 -14.43
CA GLN A 383 -26.16 -17.03 -15.40
C GLN A 383 -24.71 -17.00 -14.89
N ALA A 384 -24.32 -16.05 -14.05
CA ALA A 384 -22.94 -15.95 -13.57
C ALA A 384 -22.62 -17.00 -12.48
N VAL A 385 -23.59 -17.30 -11.61
CA VAL A 385 -23.40 -18.25 -10.50
C VAL A 385 -23.39 -19.70 -11.00
N VAL A 386 -24.22 -20.03 -11.99
CA VAL A 386 -24.25 -21.37 -12.59
C VAL A 386 -22.95 -21.66 -13.35
N VAL A 387 -22.38 -20.67 -14.05
CA VAL A 387 -21.10 -20.83 -14.76
C VAL A 387 -19.93 -21.04 -13.80
N CYS A 388 -19.87 -20.31 -12.68
CA CYS A 388 -18.84 -20.53 -11.66
C CYS A 388 -18.95 -21.91 -10.99
N LEU A 389 -20.17 -22.40 -10.74
CA LEU A 389 -20.37 -23.71 -10.14
C LEU A 389 -20.02 -24.85 -11.11
N HIS A 390 -20.30 -24.67 -12.40
CA HIS A 390 -19.96 -25.66 -13.42
C HIS A 390 -18.45 -25.74 -13.68
N ILE A 391 -17.75 -24.60 -13.74
CA ILE A 391 -16.28 -24.56 -13.83
C ILE A 391 -15.63 -25.22 -12.61
N LEU A 392 -16.22 -25.04 -11.42
CA LEU A 392 -15.73 -25.68 -10.19
C LEU A 392 -15.93 -27.20 -10.23
N LEU A 393 -17.09 -27.68 -10.70
CA LEU A 393 -17.40 -29.11 -10.80
C LEU A 393 -16.57 -29.83 -11.88
N VAL A 394 -16.31 -29.17 -13.01
CA VAL A 394 -15.41 -29.67 -14.06
C VAL A 394 -13.96 -29.72 -13.57
N SER A 395 -13.52 -28.77 -12.74
CA SER A 395 -12.18 -28.76 -12.12
C SER A 395 -12.00 -29.81 -11.01
N ILE A 396 -13.10 -30.38 -10.52
CA ILE A 396 -13.15 -31.44 -9.49
C ILE A 396 -13.26 -32.84 -10.13
N GLY A 397 -13.48 -32.94 -11.45
CA GLY A 397 -13.50 -34.23 -12.16
C GLY A 397 -14.74 -35.08 -11.89
N CYS A 398 -15.89 -34.45 -11.64
CA CYS A 398 -17.17 -35.13 -11.44
C CYS A 398 -18.14 -34.85 -12.61
N VAL A 399 -17.84 -35.37 -13.80
CA VAL A 399 -18.84 -35.67 -14.85
C VAL A 399 -18.30 -36.91 -15.58
N GLU A 400 -18.90 -38.07 -15.35
CA GLU A 400 -18.82 -39.20 -16.29
C GLU A 400 -19.91 -38.99 -17.35
N GLU A 401 -19.54 -39.15 -18.62
CA GLU A 401 -20.42 -39.09 -19.78
C GLU A 401 -21.39 -40.28 -19.77
N GLU A 402 -22.71 -40.02 -19.86
CA GLU A 402 -23.71 -41.00 -20.29
C GLU A 402 -24.25 -40.57 -21.68
N GLU A 403 -23.49 -40.90 -22.73
CA GLU A 403 -24.02 -41.04 -24.10
C GLU A 403 -24.20 -42.54 -24.38
N ALA A 404 -25.34 -43.11 -23.96
CA ALA A 404 -25.88 -44.34 -24.49
C ALA A 404 -27.38 -44.40 -24.17
N GLU A 405 -28.19 -44.87 -25.13
CA GLU A 405 -29.65 -45.02 -25.08
C GLU A 405 -30.51 -43.78 -25.42
N ALA A 406 -30.43 -43.33 -26.67
CA ALA A 406 -31.62 -42.81 -27.37
C ALA A 406 -31.61 -43.07 -28.90
N GLU A 407 -30.92 -44.11 -29.37
CA GLU A 407 -31.22 -44.71 -30.68
C GLU A 407 -32.35 -45.73 -30.50
N GLY A 408 -33.59 -45.27 -30.68
CA GLY A 408 -34.72 -46.18 -30.75
C GLY A 408 -36.02 -45.62 -30.19
N ARG A 409 -36.65 -44.71 -30.95
CA ARG A 409 -38.12 -44.52 -31.10
C ARG A 409 -38.44 -43.04 -31.32
N ASN A 410 -38.42 -42.62 -32.58
CA ASN A 410 -39.58 -41.96 -33.20
C ASN A 410 -39.34 -41.77 -34.69
N ARG A 411 -39.60 -42.86 -35.43
CA ARG A 411 -40.26 -42.73 -36.72
C ARG A 411 -41.71 -42.27 -36.46
N HIS A 412 -42.22 -41.44 -37.37
CA HIS A 412 -43.61 -40.99 -37.52
C HIS A 412 -44.01 -39.69 -36.78
N ARG A 413 -43.92 -38.55 -37.48
CA ARG A 413 -45.09 -37.94 -38.13
C ARG A 413 -44.69 -36.69 -38.93
N LYS A 414 -44.95 -36.79 -40.24
CA LYS A 414 -45.17 -35.78 -41.30
C LYS A 414 -44.25 -34.56 -41.37
#